data_AF-A0A7C6XZT3-F1
#
_entry.id   AF-A0A7C6XZT3-F1
#
_cell.length_a   1.000
_cell.length_b   1.000
_cell.length_c   1.000
_cell.angle_alpha   90.00
_cell.angle_beta   90.00
_cell.angle_gamma   90.00
#
_symmetry.space_group_name_H-M   'P 1'
#
loop_
_entity.id
_entity.type
_entity.pdbx_description
1 polymer ?
#
loop_
_entity_poly.entity_id
_entity_poly.type
_entity_poly.pdbx_seq_one_letter_code
_entity_poly.pdbx_strand_id
1 'polypeptide(L)'
;MRAMEWLRQLPKQSSKKPLPLLSFPSVSLLGVSVAEITKNAELQAKGMKAVADKVDSAASVGMMDLSVEAEAFGCQIKKSENEVPTVIGTLVSSEDEVDALRVPSVGEGRTGVYVEAARLAAQWITDRPVFAGIIGPFSLAGRLMDVSEALVNCLAEPEFVHAALEKVTAFLIEYSKAYKETGVAGLVMAE
;
A
#
# COMPACT_ATOMS: atom_id res chain seq x y z
N MET A 1 8.36 -2.33 -19.80
CA MET A 1 7.50 -1.44 -20.62
C MET A 1 7.28 -0.13 -19.84
N ARG A 2 7.38 1.05 -20.47
CA ARG A 2 7.15 2.34 -19.76
C ARG A 2 5.64 2.53 -19.51
N ALA A 3 5.25 3.02 -18.33
CA ALA A 3 3.84 3.16 -17.91
C ALA A 3 2.97 3.93 -18.93
N MET A 4 3.48 5.05 -19.45
CA MET A 4 2.78 5.86 -20.45
C MET A 4 2.59 5.15 -21.79
N GLU A 5 3.52 4.26 -22.14
CA GLU A 5 3.39 3.45 -23.36
C GLU A 5 2.30 2.40 -23.18
N TRP A 6 2.29 1.71 -22.04
CA TRP A 6 1.23 0.77 -21.68
C TRP A 6 -0.15 1.44 -21.70
N LEU A 7 -0.31 2.59 -21.04
CA LEU A 7 -1.57 3.35 -21.02
C LEU A 7 -2.06 3.72 -22.42
N ARG A 8 -1.15 4.16 -23.31
CA ARG A 8 -1.50 4.52 -24.71
C ARG A 8 -1.88 3.31 -25.55
N GLN A 9 -1.41 2.12 -25.19
CA GLN A 9 -1.75 0.88 -25.90
C GLN A 9 -3.10 0.32 -25.44
N LEU A 10 -3.53 0.55 -24.19
CA LEU A 10 -4.79 -0.01 -23.65
C LEU A 10 -6.00 0.25 -24.56
N PRO A 11 -6.28 1.47 -25.08
CA PRO A 11 -7.42 1.69 -25.97
C PRO A 11 -7.34 0.92 -27.29
N LYS A 12 -6.12 0.66 -27.79
CA LYS A 12 -5.85 0.04 -29.10
C LYS A 12 -5.99 -1.47 -29.11
N GLN A 13 -6.03 -2.11 -27.94
CA GLN A 13 -6.17 -3.57 -27.83
C GLN A 13 -7.58 -4.01 -28.25
N SER A 14 -7.65 -4.99 -29.15
CA SER A 14 -8.89 -5.63 -29.62
C SER A 14 -9.59 -6.46 -28.54
N SER A 15 -8.83 -6.97 -27.57
CA SER A 15 -9.33 -7.64 -26.37
C SER A 15 -8.71 -6.99 -25.14
N LYS A 16 -9.54 -6.61 -24.16
CA LYS A 16 -9.07 -5.99 -22.91
C LYS A 16 -8.76 -7.06 -21.89
N LYS A 17 -7.58 -6.99 -21.28
CA LYS A 17 -7.23 -7.84 -20.14
C LYS A 17 -7.77 -7.25 -18.84
N PRO A 18 -8.24 -8.07 -17.89
CA PRO A 18 -8.68 -7.59 -16.59
C PRO A 18 -7.48 -7.09 -15.75
N LEU A 19 -7.76 -6.25 -14.75
CA LEU A 19 -6.77 -5.82 -13.76
C LEU A 19 -7.28 -6.18 -12.35
N PRO A 20 -7.24 -7.47 -11.96
CA PRO A 20 -7.75 -7.89 -10.66
C PRO A 20 -6.76 -7.56 -9.54
N LEU A 21 -7.28 -7.14 -8.38
CA LEU A 21 -6.49 -6.91 -7.16
C LEU A 21 -6.32 -8.24 -6.42
N LEU A 22 -5.25 -8.97 -6.70
CA LEU A 22 -4.98 -10.32 -6.18
C LEU A 22 -3.73 -10.37 -5.29
N SER A 23 -3.64 -9.48 -4.31
CA SER A 23 -2.50 -9.39 -3.39
C SER A 23 -2.36 -10.66 -2.51
N PHE A 24 -3.18 -10.81 -1.48
CA PHE A 24 -3.09 -11.92 -0.53
C PHE A 24 -3.56 -13.30 -1.02
N PRO A 25 -4.40 -13.45 -2.08
CA PRO A 25 -4.61 -14.76 -2.68
C PRO A 25 -3.32 -15.49 -3.10
N SER A 26 -2.21 -14.77 -3.27
CA SER A 26 -0.88 -15.34 -3.52
C SER A 26 -0.37 -16.28 -2.43
N VAL A 27 -0.82 -16.14 -1.17
CA VAL A 27 -0.37 -16.99 -0.06
C VAL A 27 -0.71 -18.47 -0.29
N SER A 28 -1.88 -18.74 -0.85
CA SER A 28 -2.30 -20.11 -1.23
C SER A 28 -1.48 -20.67 -2.39
N LEU A 29 -0.97 -19.83 -3.29
CA LEU A 29 -0.11 -20.26 -4.40
C LEU A 29 1.29 -20.63 -3.91
N LEU A 30 1.77 -19.99 -2.85
CA LEU A 30 3.10 -20.22 -2.28
C LEU A 30 3.11 -21.23 -1.13
N GLY A 31 1.95 -21.53 -0.54
CA GLY A 31 1.87 -22.39 0.65
C GLY A 31 2.47 -21.74 1.91
N VAL A 32 2.36 -20.42 2.02
CA VAL A 32 2.84 -19.61 3.17
C VAL A 32 1.68 -18.93 3.87
N SER A 33 1.89 -18.42 5.07
CA SER A 33 0.90 -17.64 5.81
C SER A 33 0.92 -16.15 5.45
N VAL A 34 -0.14 -15.44 5.86
CA VAL A 34 -0.20 -13.96 5.72
C VAL A 34 0.84 -13.31 6.62
N ALA A 35 1.06 -13.86 7.81
CA ALA A 35 2.12 -13.40 8.69
C ALA A 35 3.47 -13.53 7.99
N GLU A 36 3.82 -14.67 7.39
CA GLU A 36 5.11 -14.85 6.70
C GLU A 36 5.33 -13.86 5.54
N ILE A 37 4.34 -13.71 4.66
CA ILE A 37 4.51 -12.87 3.46
C ILE A 37 4.62 -11.38 3.81
N THR A 38 3.92 -10.89 4.84
CA THR A 38 3.91 -9.46 5.18
C THR A 38 5.23 -8.93 5.75
N LYS A 39 6.13 -9.81 6.21
CA LYS A 39 7.45 -9.47 6.79
C LYS A 39 8.64 -9.79 5.88
N ASN A 40 8.41 -10.34 4.68
CA ASN A 40 9.49 -10.79 3.81
C ASN A 40 9.31 -10.31 2.36
N ALA A 41 10.22 -9.45 1.91
CA ALA A 41 10.15 -8.83 0.59
C ALA A 41 10.25 -9.85 -0.57
N GLU A 42 11.08 -10.87 -0.39
CA GLU A 42 11.26 -11.92 -1.39
C GLU A 42 9.99 -12.78 -1.53
N LEU A 43 9.34 -13.12 -0.41
CA LEU A 43 8.06 -13.84 -0.43
C LEU A 43 6.95 -13.01 -1.07
N GLN A 44 6.86 -11.70 -0.78
CA GLN A 44 5.91 -10.81 -1.47
C GLN A 44 6.14 -10.80 -2.98
N ALA A 45 7.38 -10.62 -3.42
CA ALA A 45 7.72 -10.60 -4.84
C ALA A 45 7.45 -11.96 -5.52
N LYS A 46 7.72 -13.09 -4.83
CA LYS A 46 7.35 -14.43 -5.30
C LYS A 46 5.84 -14.56 -5.43
N GLY A 47 5.08 -13.99 -4.50
CA GLY A 47 3.61 -14.02 -4.51
C GLY A 47 3.05 -13.24 -5.70
N MET A 48 3.56 -12.03 -5.92
CA MET A 48 3.21 -11.21 -7.08
C MET A 48 3.55 -11.93 -8.40
N LYS A 49 4.72 -12.58 -8.49
CA LYS A 49 5.13 -13.33 -9.67
C LYS A 49 4.24 -14.55 -9.91
N ALA A 50 3.92 -15.32 -8.87
CA ALA A 50 3.05 -16.48 -8.96
C ALA A 50 1.64 -16.11 -9.45
N VAL A 51 1.10 -14.98 -8.99
CA VAL A 51 -0.18 -14.44 -9.49
C VAL A 51 -0.06 -14.03 -10.96
N ALA A 52 0.99 -13.30 -11.34
CA ALA A 52 1.21 -12.86 -12.72
C ALA A 52 1.38 -14.04 -13.70
N ASP A 53 1.99 -15.13 -13.26
CA ASP A 53 2.15 -16.38 -14.04
C ASP A 53 0.84 -17.14 -14.21
N LYS A 54 -0.04 -17.05 -13.21
CA LYS A 54 -1.31 -17.80 -13.18
C LYS A 54 -2.45 -17.04 -13.88
N VAL A 55 -2.40 -15.72 -13.90
CA VAL A 55 -3.50 -14.85 -14.33
C VAL A 55 -3.06 -13.99 -15.51
N ASP A 56 -3.78 -14.07 -16.63
CA ASP A 56 -3.55 -13.17 -17.78
C ASP A 56 -4.19 -11.79 -17.53
N SER A 57 -3.46 -10.93 -16.82
CA SER A 57 -3.90 -9.58 -16.43
C SER A 57 -3.21 -8.48 -17.24
N ALA A 58 -3.82 -7.29 -17.28
CA ALA A 58 -3.27 -6.12 -17.96
C ALA A 58 -2.00 -5.59 -17.29
N ALA A 59 -1.88 -5.76 -15.98
CA ALA A 59 -0.73 -5.41 -15.15
C ALA A 59 -0.66 -6.30 -13.91
N SER A 60 0.49 -6.32 -13.24
CA SER A 60 0.65 -6.91 -11.92
C SER A 60 0.48 -5.85 -10.84
N VAL A 61 -0.16 -6.20 -9.73
CA VAL A 61 -0.43 -5.30 -8.61
C VAL A 61 0.25 -5.82 -7.35
N GLY A 62 0.87 -4.91 -6.61
CA GLY A 62 1.57 -5.19 -5.37
C GLY A 62 0.67 -5.63 -4.22
N MET A 63 1.31 -5.87 -3.08
CA MET A 63 0.60 -6.19 -1.85
C MET A 63 -0.20 -4.98 -1.37
N MET A 64 -1.50 -5.18 -1.08
CA MET A 64 -2.39 -4.14 -0.55
C MET A 64 -2.65 -4.41 0.93
N ASP A 65 -1.83 -3.83 1.80
CA ASP A 65 -1.94 -3.92 3.25
C ASP A 65 -2.07 -2.52 3.84
N LEU A 66 -3.29 -2.15 4.23
CA LEU A 66 -3.64 -0.80 4.69
C LEU A 66 -3.20 -0.50 6.13
N SER A 67 -2.38 -1.37 6.72
CA SER A 67 -1.80 -1.17 8.04
C SER A 67 -0.31 -0.81 8.00
N VAL A 68 0.34 -0.88 6.84
CA VAL A 68 1.80 -0.70 6.71
C VAL A 68 2.22 0.73 7.07
N GLU A 69 1.54 1.71 6.48
CA GLU A 69 1.83 3.11 6.70
C GLU A 69 1.41 3.54 8.10
N ALA A 70 0.26 3.07 8.58
CA ALA A 70 -0.20 3.31 9.96
C ALA A 70 0.78 2.75 11.00
N GLU A 71 1.33 1.55 10.77
CA GLU A 71 2.38 0.97 11.63
C GLU A 71 3.65 1.84 11.67
N ALA A 72 4.04 2.42 10.53
CA ALA A 72 5.19 3.32 10.48
C ALA A 72 4.98 4.60 11.30
N PHE A 73 3.74 5.11 11.35
CA PHE A 73 3.36 6.21 12.24
C PHE A 73 3.28 5.81 13.72
N GLY A 74 3.29 4.51 14.03
CA GLY A 74 3.26 3.99 15.40
C GLY A 74 1.91 3.43 15.86
N CYS A 75 0.93 3.27 14.95
CA CYS A 75 -0.33 2.63 15.30
C CYS A 75 -0.10 1.18 15.78
N GLN A 76 -0.92 0.75 16.74
CA GLN A 76 -0.93 -0.63 17.18
C GLN A 76 -1.57 -1.52 16.12
N ILE A 77 -0.86 -2.58 15.72
CA ILE A 77 -1.33 -3.51 14.68
C ILE A 77 -1.68 -4.86 15.30
N LYS A 78 -2.93 -5.29 15.10
CA LYS A 78 -3.34 -6.67 15.36
C LYS A 78 -2.85 -7.56 14.21
N LYS A 79 -2.00 -8.53 14.55
CA LYS A 79 -1.46 -9.52 13.62
C LYS A 79 -2.09 -10.88 13.91
N SER A 80 -2.45 -11.59 12.86
CA SER A 80 -2.94 -12.97 12.89
C SER A 80 -2.17 -13.77 11.85
N GLU A 81 -2.11 -15.09 12.01
CA GLU A 81 -1.32 -15.95 11.12
C GLU A 81 -1.81 -15.86 9.66
N ASN A 82 -3.13 -15.85 9.46
CA ASN A 82 -3.75 -15.97 8.14
C ASN A 82 -4.70 -14.82 7.79
N GLU A 83 -4.67 -13.72 8.54
CA GLU A 83 -5.47 -12.51 8.25
C GLU A 83 -4.55 -11.33 7.97
N VAL A 84 -5.00 -10.43 7.10
CA VAL A 84 -4.28 -9.18 6.81
C VAL A 84 -4.21 -8.35 8.08
N PRO A 85 -3.03 -7.81 8.45
CA PRO A 85 -2.90 -7.05 9.68
C PRO A 85 -3.84 -5.84 9.69
N THR A 86 -4.39 -5.55 10.86
CA THR A 86 -5.41 -4.50 11.03
C THR A 86 -4.99 -3.55 12.14
N VAL A 87 -5.20 -2.26 11.92
CA VAL A 87 -4.97 -1.22 12.94
C VAL A 87 -6.01 -1.37 14.05
N ILE A 88 -5.56 -1.32 15.31
CA ILE A 88 -6.42 -1.34 16.48
C ILE A 88 -6.12 -0.14 17.39
N GLY A 89 -7.17 0.39 18.01
CA GLY A 89 -7.08 1.59 18.83
C GLY A 89 -6.93 2.86 17.98
N THR A 90 -6.60 3.94 18.68
CA THR A 90 -6.45 5.29 18.15
C THR A 90 -5.06 5.78 18.51
N LEU A 91 -4.35 6.37 17.55
CA LEU A 91 -3.02 6.96 17.78
C LEU A 91 -3.12 8.43 18.18
N VAL A 92 -4.05 9.18 17.59
CA VAL A 92 -4.28 10.60 17.85
C VAL A 92 -5.76 10.89 17.98
N SER A 93 -6.12 11.73 18.94
CA SER A 93 -7.49 12.06 19.30
C SER A 93 -7.76 13.57 19.37
N SER A 94 -6.75 14.40 19.09
CA SER A 94 -6.84 15.86 19.05
C SER A 94 -5.81 16.47 18.10
N GLU A 95 -6.01 17.73 17.72
CA GLU A 95 -5.09 18.52 16.89
C GLU A 95 -3.70 18.66 17.55
N ASP A 96 -3.62 18.93 18.86
CA ASP A 96 -2.35 19.04 19.59
C ASP A 96 -1.52 17.73 19.52
N GLU A 97 -2.18 16.57 19.59
CA GLU A 97 -1.52 15.27 19.46
C GLU A 97 -1.01 15.04 18.03
N VAL A 98 -1.78 15.47 17.02
CA VAL A 98 -1.32 15.45 15.62
C VAL A 98 -0.13 16.34 15.46
N ASP A 99 -0.12 17.55 16.01
CA ASP A 99 0.99 18.50 15.90
C ASP A 99 2.27 17.97 16.53
N ALA A 100 2.16 17.25 17.65
CA ALA A 100 3.28 16.54 18.28
C ALA A 100 3.70 15.27 17.51
N LEU A 101 2.84 14.70 16.66
CA LEU A 101 3.12 13.46 15.93
C LEU A 101 4.29 13.62 14.95
N ARG A 102 5.31 12.79 15.08
CA ARG A 102 6.44 12.76 14.14
C ARG A 102 6.01 12.08 12.84
N VAL A 103 6.34 12.69 11.70
CA VAL A 103 6.24 12.03 10.38
C VAL A 103 7.38 11.00 10.26
N PRO A 104 7.09 9.70 10.05
CA PRO A 104 8.12 8.68 9.95
C PRO A 104 8.92 8.79 8.65
N SER A 105 10.11 8.19 8.62
CA SER A 105 10.89 8.01 7.40
C SER A 105 10.48 6.73 6.67
N VAL A 106 10.62 6.71 5.35
CA VAL A 106 10.47 5.49 4.56
C VAL A 106 11.51 4.46 5.03
N GLY A 107 11.07 3.23 5.28
CA GLY A 107 11.87 2.17 5.88
C GLY A 107 11.44 1.83 7.31
N GLU A 108 10.78 2.75 8.01
CA GLU A 108 10.21 2.48 9.34
C GLU A 108 9.00 1.54 9.26
N GLY A 109 8.76 0.77 10.33
CA GLY A 109 7.78 -0.31 10.33
C GLY A 109 8.06 -1.33 9.23
N ARG A 110 7.02 -1.70 8.46
CA ARG A 110 7.16 -2.60 7.31
C ARG A 110 7.36 -1.91 5.96
N THR A 111 7.40 -0.58 5.91
CA THR A 111 7.43 0.17 4.63
C THR A 111 8.64 -0.19 3.75
N GLY A 112 9.81 -0.45 4.35
CA GLY A 112 11.01 -0.90 3.62
C GLY A 112 10.86 -2.28 2.97
N VAL A 113 10.12 -3.19 3.61
CA VAL A 113 9.84 -4.54 3.07
C VAL A 113 9.02 -4.44 1.78
N TYR A 114 8.03 -3.54 1.76
CA TYR A 114 7.12 -3.37 0.63
C TYR A 114 7.80 -2.66 -0.55
N VAL A 115 8.67 -1.68 -0.28
CA VAL A 115 9.51 -1.03 -1.30
C VAL A 115 10.46 -2.05 -1.93
N GLU A 116 11.13 -2.87 -1.11
CA GLU A 116 12.04 -3.90 -1.61
C GLU A 116 11.30 -4.99 -2.40
N ALA A 117 10.10 -5.40 -1.95
CA ALA A 117 9.25 -6.33 -2.68
C ALA A 117 8.86 -5.79 -4.06
N ALA A 118 8.47 -4.51 -4.13
CA ALA A 118 8.13 -3.84 -5.38
C ALA A 118 9.31 -3.81 -6.35
N ARG A 119 10.53 -3.56 -5.84
CA ARG A 119 11.78 -3.60 -6.63
C ARG A 119 12.03 -4.98 -7.21
N LEU A 120 11.95 -6.03 -6.39
CA LEU A 120 12.14 -7.42 -6.85
C LEU A 120 11.07 -7.81 -7.87
N ALA A 121 9.80 -7.48 -7.62
CA ALA A 121 8.72 -7.82 -8.53
C ALA A 121 8.84 -7.10 -9.88
N ALA A 122 9.26 -5.84 -9.90
CA ALA A 122 9.53 -5.09 -11.14
C ALA A 122 10.69 -5.69 -11.95
N GLN A 123 11.65 -6.35 -11.30
CA GLN A 123 12.74 -7.08 -11.94
C GLN A 123 12.30 -8.44 -12.49
N TRP A 124 11.39 -9.14 -11.80
CA TRP A 124 11.00 -10.51 -12.13
C TRP A 124 9.80 -10.61 -13.08
N ILE A 125 8.92 -9.60 -13.09
CA ILE A 125 7.72 -9.54 -13.94
C ILE A 125 8.02 -8.60 -15.11
N THR A 126 8.46 -9.16 -16.23
CA THR A 126 8.98 -8.39 -17.38
C THR A 126 8.00 -8.27 -18.55
N ASP A 127 6.92 -9.07 -18.56
CA ASP A 127 5.94 -9.15 -19.64
C ASP A 127 4.83 -8.08 -19.55
N ARG A 128 4.66 -7.44 -18.39
CA ARG A 128 3.63 -6.41 -18.13
C ARG A 128 4.11 -5.41 -17.07
N PRO A 129 3.51 -4.22 -16.94
CA PRO A 129 3.86 -3.29 -15.87
C PRO A 129 3.48 -3.83 -14.49
N VAL A 130 4.27 -3.46 -13.48
CA VAL A 130 4.00 -3.72 -12.07
C VAL A 130 3.60 -2.42 -11.40
N PHE A 131 2.56 -2.43 -10.55
CA PHE A 131 2.14 -1.29 -9.75
C PHE A 131 2.28 -1.62 -8.26
N ALA A 132 2.74 -0.69 -7.44
CA ALA A 132 2.73 -0.87 -5.99
C ALA A 132 1.38 -0.47 -5.39
N GLY A 133 0.98 -1.12 -4.30
CA GLY A 133 -0.17 -0.70 -3.50
C GLY A 133 0.23 0.38 -2.50
N ILE A 134 -0.64 1.35 -2.30
CA ILE A 134 -0.45 2.41 -1.29
C ILE A 134 -1.81 2.80 -0.70
N ILE A 135 -1.86 3.09 0.60
CA ILE A 135 -3.05 3.66 1.23
C ILE A 135 -3.23 5.13 0.79
N GLY A 136 -4.48 5.57 0.66
CA GLY A 136 -4.83 6.97 0.45
C GLY A 136 -4.67 7.83 1.72
N PRO A 137 -4.51 9.16 1.56
CA PRO A 137 -4.29 10.05 2.69
C PRO A 137 -5.47 10.07 3.66
N PHE A 138 -6.72 10.02 3.20
CA PHE A 138 -7.87 10.09 4.09
C PHE A 138 -8.03 8.80 4.92
N SER A 139 -7.85 7.65 4.28
CA SER A 139 -7.82 6.34 4.90
C SER A 139 -6.72 6.25 5.93
N LEU A 140 -5.51 6.73 5.62
CA LEU A 140 -4.42 6.76 6.59
C LEU A 140 -4.72 7.68 7.77
N ALA A 141 -5.23 8.89 7.54
CA ALA A 141 -5.67 9.78 8.61
C ALA A 141 -6.74 9.11 9.49
N GLY A 142 -7.74 8.46 8.89
CA GLY A 142 -8.74 7.65 9.61
C GLY A 142 -8.14 6.48 10.38
N ARG A 143 -7.05 5.86 9.92
CA ARG A 143 -6.33 4.83 10.70
C ARG A 143 -5.57 5.41 11.89
N LEU A 144 -5.18 6.68 11.87
CA LEU A 144 -4.56 7.34 13.02
C LEU A 144 -5.61 7.75 14.06
N MET A 145 -6.81 8.13 13.63
CA MET A 145 -7.85 8.77 14.46
C MET A 145 -9.00 7.85 14.89
N ASP A 146 -9.11 6.65 14.32
CA ASP A 146 -10.36 5.89 14.10
C ASP A 146 -11.19 6.45 12.93
N VAL A 147 -11.66 5.56 12.07
CA VAL A 147 -12.33 5.93 10.81
C VAL A 147 -13.71 6.55 11.09
N SER A 148 -14.42 6.09 12.12
CA SER A 148 -15.73 6.62 12.47
C SER A 148 -15.61 8.04 13.00
N GLU A 149 -14.62 8.28 13.86
CA GLU A 149 -14.30 9.60 14.40
C GLU A 149 -13.80 10.54 13.30
N ALA A 150 -12.95 10.08 12.38
CA ALA A 150 -12.49 10.91 11.25
C ALA A 150 -13.67 11.43 10.40
N LEU A 151 -14.69 10.60 10.15
CA LEU A 151 -15.88 11.02 9.41
C LEU A 151 -16.71 12.08 10.17
N VAL A 152 -16.81 11.95 11.49
CA VAL A 152 -17.50 12.95 12.35
C VAL A 152 -16.70 14.25 12.41
N ASN A 153 -15.38 14.15 12.60
CA ASN A 153 -14.49 15.30 12.72
C ASN A 153 -14.37 16.10 11.42
N CYS A 154 -14.63 15.51 10.25
CA CYS A 154 -14.80 16.28 9.01
C CYS A 154 -15.85 17.41 9.13
N LEU A 155 -16.85 17.24 10.01
CA LEU A 155 -17.89 18.23 10.27
C LEU A 155 -17.66 19.00 11.58
N ALA A 156 -17.23 18.31 12.63
CA ALA A 156 -17.10 18.88 13.97
C ALA A 156 -15.79 19.63 14.19
N GLU A 157 -14.68 19.09 13.69
CA GLU A 157 -13.31 19.57 13.93
C GLU A 157 -12.45 19.42 12.65
N PRO A 158 -12.78 20.14 11.56
CA PRO A 158 -12.12 19.97 10.28
C PRO A 158 -10.62 20.34 10.31
N GLU A 159 -10.22 21.24 11.21
CA GLU A 159 -8.81 21.62 11.42
C GLU A 159 -7.97 20.43 11.90
N PHE A 160 -8.49 19.63 12.85
CA PHE A 160 -7.85 18.39 13.31
C PHE A 160 -7.67 17.40 12.15
N VAL A 161 -8.69 17.20 11.32
CA VAL A 161 -8.59 16.31 10.14
C VAL A 161 -7.58 16.84 9.13
N HIS A 162 -7.57 18.15 8.86
CA HIS A 162 -6.61 18.76 7.93
C HIS A 162 -5.17 18.65 8.42
N ALA A 163 -4.91 18.86 9.72
CA ALA A 163 -3.59 18.69 10.30
C ALA A 163 -3.09 17.23 10.13
N ALA A 164 -3.97 16.25 10.36
CA ALA A 164 -3.63 14.84 10.16
C ALA A 164 -3.34 14.54 8.68
N LEU A 165 -4.19 15.05 7.78
CA LEU A 165 -4.02 14.91 6.33
C LEU A 165 -2.69 15.50 5.83
N GLU A 166 -2.25 16.63 6.36
CA GLU A 166 -0.98 17.25 5.97
C GLU A 166 0.20 16.32 6.31
N LYS A 167 0.24 15.77 7.52
CA LYS A 167 1.32 14.87 7.96
C LYS A 167 1.36 13.55 7.19
N VAL A 168 0.20 12.91 7.01
CA VAL A 168 0.15 11.64 6.26
C VAL A 168 0.45 11.84 4.79
N THR A 169 0.00 12.94 4.19
CA THR A 169 0.29 13.26 2.79
C THR A 169 1.78 13.50 2.58
N ALA A 170 2.44 14.23 3.48
CA ALA A 170 3.89 14.43 3.42
C ALA A 170 4.65 13.10 3.43
N PHE A 171 4.27 12.16 4.31
CA PHE A 171 4.84 10.81 4.32
C PHE A 171 4.58 10.06 3.02
N LEU A 172 3.32 10.03 2.55
CA LEU A 172 2.92 9.28 1.36
C LEU A 172 3.61 9.80 0.09
N ILE A 173 3.95 11.09 0.03
CA ILE A 173 4.77 11.65 -1.07
C ILE A 173 6.16 11.04 -1.08
N GLU A 174 6.85 10.99 0.07
CA GLU A 174 8.18 10.38 0.15
C GLU A 174 8.13 8.87 -0.10
N TYR A 175 7.09 8.19 0.38
CA TYR A 175 6.88 6.77 0.13
C TYR A 175 6.61 6.48 -1.36
N SER A 176 5.82 7.33 -2.01
CA SER A 176 5.58 7.27 -3.46
C SER A 176 6.85 7.49 -4.28
N LYS A 177 7.72 8.41 -3.84
CA LYS A 177 9.05 8.61 -4.46
C LYS A 177 9.93 7.38 -4.29
N ALA A 178 9.96 6.77 -3.10
CA ALA A 178 10.70 5.53 -2.88
C ALA A 178 10.22 4.41 -3.81
N TYR A 179 8.90 4.24 -3.97
CA TYR A 179 8.36 3.30 -4.95
C TYR A 179 8.78 3.64 -6.38
N LYS A 180 8.77 4.90 -6.79
CA LYS A 180 9.19 5.32 -8.14
C LYS A 180 10.61 4.84 -8.49
N GLU A 181 11.52 4.84 -7.52
CA GLU A 181 12.91 4.38 -7.71
C GLU A 181 13.04 2.85 -7.87
N THR A 182 12.00 2.08 -7.53
CA THR A 182 12.02 0.61 -7.63
C THR A 182 11.86 0.06 -9.06
N GLY A 183 11.38 0.90 -9.98
CA GLY A 183 11.05 0.50 -11.35
C GLY A 183 9.61 0.06 -11.59
N VAL A 184 8.73 0.13 -10.57
CA VAL A 184 7.28 -0.02 -10.79
C VAL A 184 6.75 1.08 -11.74
N ALA A 185 5.71 0.75 -12.48
CA ALA A 185 5.07 1.62 -13.45
C ALA A 185 4.21 2.72 -12.80
N GLY A 186 3.81 2.54 -11.55
CA GLY A 186 3.01 3.50 -10.80
C GLY A 186 2.46 2.91 -9.51
N LEU A 187 1.46 3.59 -8.96
CA LEU A 187 0.78 3.21 -7.72
C LEU A 187 -0.69 2.91 -7.99
N VAL A 188 -1.24 1.95 -7.26
CA VAL A 188 -2.69 1.77 -7.07
C VAL A 188 -2.99 2.23 -5.65
N MET A 189 -3.73 3.33 -5.54
CA MET A 189 -4.13 3.90 -4.26
C MET A 189 -5.47 3.32 -3.83
N ALA A 190 -5.56 2.88 -2.58
CA ALA A 190 -6.80 2.46 -1.95
C ALA A 190 -7.28 3.53 -0.95
N GLU A 191 -8.49 4.03 -1.20
CA GLU A 191 -9.18 5.06 -0.41
C GLU A 191 -10.60 4.59 -0.08
#